data_AF-A0A847EDG3-F1
#
_entry.id   AF-A0A847EDG3-F1
#
_cell.length_a   1.000
_cell.length_b   1.000
_cell.length_c   1.000
_cell.angle_alpha   90.00
_cell.angle_beta   90.00
_cell.angle_gamma   90.00
#
_symmetry.space_group_name_H-M   'P 1'
#
loop_
_entity.id
_entity.type
_entity.pdbx_description
1 polymer ?
#
loop_
_entity_poly.entity_id
_entity_poly.type
_entity_poly.pdbx_seq_one_letter_code
_entity_poly.pdbx_strand_id
1 'polypeptide(L)'
;MGFFFYSGTLLAQSPLDEEIKNTVIENMDKITESQLDQIISSLERETLELVTLNELLKNFDEQQNSAWVELEKKQKAKANKMVDEALQKALLDSIET
;
A
#
# COMPACT_ATOMS: atom_id res chain seq x y z
N MET A 1 -27.62 3.23 24.84
CA MET A 1 -26.96 1.92 24.63
C MET A 1 -26.23 1.79 23.30
N GLY A 2 -26.54 2.57 22.24
CA GLY A 2 -25.88 2.43 20.93
C GLY A 2 -24.46 3.03 20.81
N PHE A 3 -24.18 4.16 21.47
CA PHE A 3 -22.92 4.90 21.32
C PHE A 3 -21.67 4.17 21.84
N PHE A 4 -21.80 3.46 22.96
CA PHE A 4 -20.69 2.69 23.55
C PHE A 4 -20.33 1.44 22.74
N PHE A 5 -21.31 0.83 22.06
CA PHE A 5 -21.04 -0.33 21.20
C PHE A 5 -20.32 0.09 19.91
N TYR A 6 -20.74 1.21 19.31
CA TYR A 6 -20.12 1.76 18.10
C TYR A 6 -18.66 2.21 18.33
N SER A 7 -18.41 2.98 19.39
CA SER A 7 -17.05 3.37 19.78
C SER A 7 -16.16 2.15 20.07
N GLY A 8 -16.68 1.13 20.77
CA GLY A 8 -15.97 -0.12 21.00
C GLY A 8 -15.58 -0.85 19.71
N THR A 9 -16.45 -0.88 18.70
CA THR A 9 -16.12 -1.50 17.40
C THR A 9 -15.03 -0.75 16.63
N LEU A 10 -15.05 0.59 16.66
CA LEU A 10 -14.03 1.42 16.02
C LEU A 10 -12.67 1.29 16.72
N LEU A 11 -12.66 1.26 18.06
CA LEU A 11 -11.45 1.02 18.84
C LEU A 11 -10.84 -0.36 18.56
N ALA A 12 -11.67 -1.40 18.46
CA ALA A 12 -11.20 -2.75 18.17
C ALA A 12 -10.55 -2.85 16.77
N GLN A 13 -11.07 -2.12 15.79
CA GLN A 13 -10.56 -2.09 14.42
C GLN A 13 -9.35 -1.17 14.22
N SER A 14 -9.15 -0.22 15.14
CA SER A 14 -8.00 0.68 15.09
C SER A 14 -6.68 -0.08 15.27
N PRO A 15 -5.61 0.30 14.56
CA PRO A 15 -4.27 -0.26 14.73
C PRO A 15 -3.55 0.25 15.98
N LEU A 16 -4.24 0.99 16.86
CA LEU A 16 -3.71 1.42 18.16
C LEU A 16 -3.19 0.23 18.99
N ASP A 17 -2.24 0.53 19.87
CA ASP A 17 -1.70 -0.45 20.81
C ASP A 17 -2.80 -0.95 21.77
N GLU A 18 -2.77 -2.25 22.08
CA GLU A 18 -3.77 -2.89 22.94
C GLU A 18 -3.78 -2.30 24.36
N GLU A 19 -2.64 -1.85 24.89
CA GLU A 19 -2.58 -1.16 26.19
C GLU A 19 -3.35 0.17 26.16
N ILE A 20 -3.26 0.90 25.05
CA ILE A 20 -3.98 2.16 24.85
C ILE A 20 -5.48 1.88 24.70
N LYS A 21 -5.87 0.87 23.91
CA LYS A 21 -7.27 0.47 23.75
C LYS A 21 -7.90 0.09 25.08
N ASN A 22 -7.21 -0.74 25.86
CA ASN A 22 -7.68 -1.16 27.18
C ASN A 22 -7.80 0.02 28.13
N THR A 23 -6.84 0.94 28.13
CA THR A 23 -6.90 2.16 28.95
C THR A 23 -8.11 3.03 28.61
N VAL A 24 -8.46 3.16 27.32
CA VAL A 24 -9.65 3.91 26.88
C VAL A 24 -10.92 3.21 27.33
N ILE A 25 -11.01 1.87 27.20
CA ILE A 25 -12.18 1.08 27.62
C ILE A 25 -12.37 1.15 29.14
N GLU A 26 -11.31 1.01 29.92
CA GLU A 26 -11.34 1.05 31.39
C GLU A 26 -11.74 2.41 31.97
N ASN A 27 -11.54 3.49 31.20
CA ASN A 27 -11.90 4.83 31.61
C ASN A 27 -13.12 5.38 30.86
N MET A 28 -13.75 4.60 29.99
CA MET A 28 -14.87 5.01 29.16
C MET A 28 -16.06 5.52 29.98
N ASP A 29 -16.24 4.96 31.18
CA ASP A 29 -17.27 5.35 32.15
C ASP A 29 -17.04 6.74 32.77
N LYS A 30 -15.78 7.20 32.73
CA LYS A 30 -15.33 8.49 33.29
C LYS A 30 -15.20 9.57 32.21
N ILE A 31 -15.34 9.20 30.95
CA ILE A 31 -15.22 10.09 29.80
C ILE A 31 -16.57 10.80 29.58
N THR A 32 -16.51 12.11 29.35
CA THR A 32 -17.72 12.89 29.01
C THR A 32 -18.18 12.57 27.59
N GLU A 33 -19.48 12.71 27.31
CA GLU A 33 -20.04 12.45 25.97
C GLU A 33 -19.29 13.23 24.86
N SER A 34 -18.95 14.49 25.11
CA SER A 34 -18.16 15.32 24.18
C SER A 34 -16.75 14.77 23.90
N GLN A 35 -16.11 14.13 24.87
CA GLN A 35 -14.79 13.52 24.68
C GLN A 35 -14.90 12.17 23.96
N LEU A 36 -15.98 11.43 24.21
CA LEU A 36 -16.32 10.21 23.49
C LEU A 36 -16.58 10.50 22.01
N ASP A 37 -17.29 11.57 21.69
CA ASP A 37 -17.52 12.03 20.32
C ASP A 37 -16.20 12.40 19.61
N GLN A 38 -15.25 13.01 20.33
CA GLN A 38 -13.91 13.30 19.78
C GLN A 38 -13.12 12.04 19.49
N ILE A 39 -13.19 11.03 20.36
CA ILE A 39 -12.56 9.73 20.14
C ILE A 39 -13.17 9.04 18.92
N ILE A 40 -14.50 8.99 18.83
CA ILE A 40 -15.22 8.42 17.68
C ILE A 40 -14.81 9.14 16.39
N SER A 41 -14.86 10.47 16.36
CA SER A 41 -14.49 11.26 15.19
C SER A 41 -13.05 11.01 14.75
N SER A 42 -12.14 10.83 15.70
CA SER A 42 -10.72 10.54 15.42
C SER A 42 -10.54 9.14 14.84
N LEU A 43 -11.24 8.13 15.38
CA LEU A 43 -11.20 6.75 14.89
C LEU A 43 -11.85 6.59 13.51
N GLU A 44 -12.96 7.31 13.26
CA GLU A 44 -13.60 7.34 11.94
C GLU A 44 -12.68 7.95 10.89
N ARG A 45 -12.00 9.04 11.24
CA ARG A 45 -11.01 9.68 10.38
C ARG A 45 -9.83 8.75 10.10
N GLU A 46 -9.28 8.10 11.13
CA GLU A 46 -8.21 7.11 10.99
C GLU A 46 -8.64 5.99 10.02
N THR A 47 -9.85 5.46 10.19
CA THR A 47 -10.39 4.42 9.31
C THR A 47 -10.43 4.88 7.86
N LEU A 48 -10.89 6.10 7.59
CA LEU A 48 -10.96 6.66 6.25
C LEU A 48 -9.57 6.87 5.62
N GLU A 49 -8.62 7.36 6.41
CA GLU A 49 -7.23 7.54 5.97
C GLU A 49 -6.56 6.19 5.65
N LEU A 50 -6.81 5.15 6.47
CA LEU A 50 -6.31 3.79 6.22
C LEU A 50 -6.92 3.14 4.97
N VAL A 51 -8.21 3.34 4.71
CA VAL A 51 -8.86 2.87 3.47
C VAL A 51 -8.21 3.54 2.26
N THR A 52 -8.02 4.85 2.32
CA THR A 52 -7.38 5.62 1.26
C THR A 52 -5.94 5.15 1.01
N LEU A 53 -5.18 4.92 2.09
CA LEU A 53 -3.82 4.38 2.00
C LEU A 53 -3.79 2.99 1.35
N ASN A 54 -4.73 2.12 1.70
CA ASN A 54 -4.85 0.78 1.12
C ASN A 54 -5.12 0.85 -0.39
N GLU A 55 -6.00 1.74 -0.84
CA GLU A 55 -6.25 1.96 -2.27
C GLU A 55 -5.00 2.47 -3.00
N LEU A 56 -4.27 3.42 -2.41
CA LEU A 56 -3.00 3.91 -2.96
C LEU A 56 -1.96 2.79 -3.09
N LEU A 57 -1.85 1.92 -2.08
CA LEU A 57 -0.91 0.79 -2.11
C LEU A 57 -1.28 -0.23 -3.19
N LYS A 58 -2.57 -0.54 -3.37
CA LYS A 58 -3.03 -1.41 -4.47
C LYS A 58 -2.67 -0.84 -5.83
N ASN A 59 -2.96 0.45 -6.04
CA ASN A 59 -2.62 1.13 -7.29
C ASN A 59 -1.11 1.15 -7.54
N PHE A 60 -0.31 1.35 -6.49
CA PHE A 60 1.14 1.30 -6.58
C PHE A 60 1.67 -0.09 -6.97
N ASP A 61 1.11 -1.15 -6.38
CA ASP A 61 1.50 -2.53 -6.69
C ASP A 61 1.17 -2.90 -8.14
N GLU A 62 -0.02 -2.52 -8.62
CA GLU A 62 -0.41 -2.69 -10.03
C GLU A 62 0.52 -1.95 -11.00
N GLN A 63 0.87 -0.70 -10.67
CA GLN A 63 1.80 0.11 -11.46
C GLN A 63 3.21 -0.49 -11.48
N GLN A 64 3.71 -0.94 -10.33
CA GLN A 64 5.01 -1.62 -10.25
C GLN A 64 5.02 -2.89 -11.11
N ASN A 65 4.01 -3.73 -10.99
CA ASN A 65 3.94 -4.97 -11.74
C ASN A 65 3.94 -4.71 -13.26
N SER A 66 3.17 -3.72 -13.71
CA SER A 66 3.18 -3.28 -15.12
C SER A 66 4.56 -2.76 -15.55
N ALA A 67 5.21 -1.94 -14.73
CA ALA A 67 6.53 -1.40 -15.01
C ALA A 67 7.60 -2.51 -15.13
N TRP A 68 7.53 -3.55 -14.29
CA TRP A 68 8.44 -4.70 -14.36
C TRP A 68 8.27 -5.49 -15.67
N VAL A 69 7.02 -5.74 -16.09
CA VAL A 69 6.74 -6.41 -17.36
C VAL A 69 7.28 -5.60 -18.55
N GLU A 70 7.10 -4.29 -18.55
CA GLU A 70 7.62 -3.41 -19.62
C GLU A 70 9.15 -3.33 -19.62
N LEU A 71 9.78 -3.33 -18.44
CA LEU A 71 11.24 -3.38 -18.32
C LEU A 71 11.79 -4.68 -18.91
N GLU A 72 11.17 -5.82 -18.60
CA GLU A 72 11.56 -7.12 -19.13
C GLU A 72 11.49 -7.16 -20.66
N LYS A 73 10.40 -6.64 -21.25
CA LYS A 73 10.25 -6.53 -22.71
C LYS A 73 11.37 -5.69 -23.33
N LYS A 74 11.68 -4.54 -22.73
CA LYS A 74 12.75 -3.64 -23.20
C LYS A 74 14.12 -4.30 -23.11
N GLN A 75 14.40 -5.03 -22.03
CA GLN A 75 15.64 -5.78 -21.86
C GLN A 75 15.79 -6.88 -22.92
N LYS A 76 14.74 -7.67 -23.17
CA LYS A 76 14.72 -8.69 -24.23
C LYS A 76 14.96 -8.08 -25.61
N ALA A 77 14.25 -7.00 -25.95
CA ALA A 77 14.41 -6.32 -27.23
C ALA A 77 15.85 -5.78 -27.42
N LYS A 78 16.44 -5.19 -26.36
CA LYS A 78 17.81 -4.69 -26.40
C LYS A 78 18.84 -5.81 -26.53
N ALA A 79 18.65 -6.92 -25.83
CA ALA A 79 19.51 -8.09 -25.93
C ALA A 79 19.49 -8.69 -27.34
N ASN A 80 18.31 -8.87 -27.94
CA ASN A 80 18.18 -9.36 -29.31
C ASN A 80 18.90 -8.44 -30.30
N LYS A 81 18.70 -7.13 -30.19
CA LYS A 81 19.38 -6.15 -31.05
C LYS A 81 20.90 -6.23 -30.93
N MET A 82 21.44 -6.40 -29.72
CA MET A 82 22.88 -6.56 -29.51
C MET A 82 23.42 -7.85 -30.14
N VAL A 83 22.67 -8.96 -30.05
CA VAL A 83 23.03 -10.22 -30.69
C VAL A 83 23.02 -10.07 -32.20
N ASP A 84 21.99 -9.45 -32.77
CA ASP A 84 21.88 -9.21 -34.21
C ASP A 84 23.03 -8.33 -34.73
N GLU A 85 23.35 -7.25 -34.03
CA GLU A 85 24.47 -6.35 -34.36
C GLU A 85 25.83 -7.10 -34.29
N ALA A 86 26.03 -7.91 -33.25
CA ALA A 86 27.25 -8.70 -33.10
C ALA A 86 27.39 -9.78 -34.20
N LEU A 87 26.29 -10.45 -34.56
CA LEU A 87 26.24 -11.45 -35.61
C LEU A 87 26.53 -10.81 -36.98
N GLN A 88 25.91 -9.66 -37.25
CA GLN A 88 26.10 -8.92 -38.50
C GLN A 88 27.55 -8.46 -38.65
N LYS A 89 28.17 -7.98 -37.57
CA LYS A 89 29.58 -7.64 -37.54
C LYS A 89 30.48 -8.86 -37.80
N ALA A 90 30.23 -9.98 -37.12
CA ALA A 90 31.03 -11.19 -37.30
C ALA A 90 30.93 -11.75 -38.73
N LEU A 91 29.76 -11.66 -39.37
CA LEU A 91 29.56 -12.03 -40.76
C LEU A 91 30.34 -11.12 -41.72
N LEU A 92 30.30 -9.80 -41.51
CA LEU A 92 31.07 -8.85 -42.31
C LEU A 92 32.57 -9.08 -42.18
N ASP A 93 33.07 -9.26 -40.96
CA ASP A 93 34.49 -9.53 -40.69
C ASP A 93 34.95 -10.83 -41.39
N SER A 94 34.08 -11.85 -41.50
CA SER A 94 34.37 -13.12 -42.19
C SER A 94 34.37 -13.05 -43.73
N ILE A 95 33.81 -11.99 -44.31
CA ILE A 95 33.78 -11.75 -45.77
C ILE A 95 35.00 -10.94 -46.21
N GLU A 96 35.58 -10.14 -45.31
CA GLU A 96 36.79 -9.34 -45.58
C GLU A 96 38.11 -10.10 -45.33
N THR A 97 38.05 -11.36 -44.86
CA THR A 97 39.20 -12.27 -44.73
C THR A 97 39.27 -13.29 -45.87
#